data_AF-X1DJ90-F1
#
_entry.id   AF-X1DJ90-F1
#
_cell.length_a   1.000
_cell.length_b   1.000
_cell.length_c   1.000
_cell.angle_alpha   90.00
_cell.angle_beta   90.00
_cell.angle_gamma   90.00
#
_symmetry.space_group_name_H-M   'P 1'
#
loop_
_entity.id
_entity.type
_entity.pdbx_description
1 polymer ?
#
loop_
_entity_poly.entity_id
_entity_poly.type
_entity_poly.pdbx_seq_one_letter_code
_entity_poly.pdbx_strand_id
1 'polypeptide(L)'
;VSMSKNTLLIQSGLTNENGEVIFTNISQADYNFTVYISSNVGPYREIINKTTILINEAFQTISLICNVSTNVFEIVDIDGKPVDTGWVLVGNSTDDLQKCSLDNDGQTKFQWLDITPYQYNYTVYYQDNNYNPNVIEILNS
;
A
#
# COMPACT_ATOMS: atom_id res chain seq x y z
N VAL A 1 -7.26 1.32 -9.67
CA VAL A 1 -8.69 0.92 -9.86
C VAL A 1 -8.96 0.65 -11.34
N SER A 2 -9.72 -0.37 -11.67
CA SER A 2 -10.24 -0.63 -13.01
C SER A 2 -11.76 -0.71 -13.00
N MET A 3 -12.39 -0.19 -14.05
CA MET A 3 -13.83 -0.23 -14.29
C MET A 3 -14.09 -1.01 -15.58
N SER A 4 -14.86 -2.09 -15.52
CA SER A 4 -15.23 -2.90 -16.67
C SER A 4 -16.76 -3.02 -16.80
N LYS A 5 -17.23 -3.19 -18.03
CA LYS A 5 -18.63 -3.54 -18.32
C LYS A 5 -18.63 -4.95 -18.88
N ASN A 6 -19.31 -5.88 -18.22
CA ASN A 6 -19.10 -7.32 -18.44
C ASN A 6 -17.60 -7.66 -18.25
N THR A 7 -16.96 -8.21 -19.28
CA THR A 7 -15.53 -8.53 -19.33
C THR A 7 -14.67 -7.45 -20.00
N LEU A 8 -15.28 -6.40 -20.57
CA LEU A 8 -14.56 -5.36 -21.30
C LEU A 8 -14.07 -4.27 -20.33
N LEU A 9 -12.76 -4.08 -20.25
CA LEU A 9 -12.16 -2.94 -19.55
C LEU A 9 -12.58 -1.63 -20.24
N ILE A 10 -13.17 -0.72 -19.48
CA ILE A 10 -13.62 0.58 -19.97
C ILE A 10 -12.59 1.65 -19.64
N GLN A 11 -12.20 1.74 -18.36
CA GLN A 11 -11.17 2.67 -17.87
C GLN A 11 -10.40 2.07 -16.70
N SER A 12 -9.20 2.58 -16.46
CA SER A 12 -8.41 2.30 -15.27
C SER A 12 -7.59 3.53 -14.88
N GLY A 13 -7.24 3.63 -13.60
CA GLY A 13 -6.47 4.74 -13.05
C GLY A 13 -5.83 4.40 -11.71
N LEU A 14 -4.79 5.15 -11.36
CA LEU A 14 -4.18 5.13 -10.03
C LEU A 14 -4.94 6.08 -9.11
N THR A 15 -4.96 5.77 -7.82
CA THR A 15 -5.51 6.67 -6.80
C THR A 15 -4.50 7.75 -6.43
N ASN A 16 -4.97 8.92 -6.05
CA ASN A 16 -4.14 9.94 -5.41
C ASN A 16 -3.85 9.59 -3.93
N GLU A 17 -3.17 10.48 -3.21
CA GLU A 17 -2.86 10.36 -1.77
C GLU A 17 -4.10 10.27 -0.87
N ASN A 18 -5.26 10.76 -1.35
CA ASN A 18 -6.54 10.68 -0.65
C ASN A 18 -7.33 9.39 -0.99
N GLY A 19 -6.77 8.51 -1.83
CA GLY A 19 -7.45 7.27 -2.26
C GLY A 19 -8.48 7.47 -3.38
N GLU A 20 -8.46 8.60 -4.08
CA GLU A 20 -9.47 8.97 -5.08
C GLU A 20 -8.98 8.74 -6.51
N VAL A 21 -9.91 8.38 -7.41
CA VAL A 21 -9.69 8.28 -8.85
C VAL A 21 -10.93 8.77 -9.59
N ILE A 22 -10.75 9.48 -10.70
CA ILE A 22 -11.84 10.04 -11.49
C ILE A 22 -11.93 9.31 -12.84
N PHE A 23 -13.13 8.84 -13.16
CA PHE A 23 -13.48 8.31 -14.47
C PHE A 23 -14.48 9.26 -15.13
N THR A 24 -14.27 9.60 -16.40
CA THR A 24 -15.11 10.58 -17.14
C THR A 24 -15.69 9.98 -18.40
N ASN A 25 -16.71 10.60 -19.00
CA ASN A 25 -17.35 10.13 -20.25
C ASN A 25 -17.88 8.68 -20.16
N ILE A 26 -18.55 8.36 -19.05
CA ILE A 26 -19.12 7.04 -18.79
C ILE A 26 -20.62 7.07 -19.06
N SER A 27 -21.16 6.02 -19.69
CA SER A 27 -22.61 5.89 -19.88
C SER A 27 -23.26 5.30 -18.63
N GLN A 28 -24.57 5.49 -18.47
CA GLN A 28 -25.31 4.86 -17.39
C GLN A 28 -25.43 3.34 -17.64
N ALA A 29 -24.97 2.55 -16.68
CA ALA A 29 -25.00 1.08 -16.71
C ALA A 29 -24.46 0.50 -15.39
N ASP A 30 -24.60 -0.81 -15.22
CA ASP A 30 -23.82 -1.57 -14.25
C ASP A 30 -22.37 -1.73 -14.69
N TYR A 31 -21.44 -1.44 -13.77
CA TYR A 31 -20.01 -1.60 -13.96
C TYR A 31 -19.41 -2.46 -12.86
N ASN A 32 -18.44 -3.29 -13.22
CA ASN A 32 -17.59 -4.02 -12.30
C ASN A 32 -16.36 -3.17 -11.99
N PHE A 33 -16.19 -2.81 -10.73
CA PHE A 33 -15.00 -2.18 -10.21
C PHE A 33 -14.08 -3.24 -9.63
N THR A 34 -12.80 -3.18 -9.96
CA THR A 34 -11.76 -3.98 -9.32
C THR A 34 -10.65 -3.06 -8.86
N VAL A 35 -10.36 -3.08 -7.57
CA VAL A 35 -9.29 -2.31 -6.96
C VAL A 35 -8.11 -3.25 -6.72
N TYR A 36 -6.93 -2.79 -7.08
CA TYR A 36 -5.69 -3.52 -6.91
C TYR A 36 -4.72 -2.72 -6.07
N ILE A 37 -3.94 -3.42 -5.26
CA ILE A 37 -2.71 -2.89 -4.65
C ILE A 37 -1.52 -3.54 -5.36
N SER A 38 -0.48 -2.75 -5.60
CA SER A 38 0.73 -3.20 -6.29
C SER A 38 1.93 -2.94 -5.39
N SER A 39 2.85 -3.90 -5.39
CA SER A 39 4.12 -3.74 -4.73
C SER A 39 5.03 -2.78 -5.51
N ASN A 40 5.94 -2.10 -4.80
CA ASN A 40 7.04 -1.37 -5.41
C ASN A 40 8.33 -2.21 -5.54
N VAL A 41 8.29 -3.48 -5.14
CA VAL A 41 9.37 -4.47 -5.31
C VAL A 41 8.82 -5.70 -6.03
N GLY A 42 9.44 -6.09 -7.13
CA GLY A 42 8.96 -7.22 -7.93
C GLY A 42 7.58 -6.98 -8.59
N PRO A 43 6.93 -8.05 -9.10
CA PRO A 43 5.70 -7.95 -9.88
C PRO A 43 4.41 -8.18 -9.06
N TYR A 44 4.46 -8.12 -7.73
CA TYR A 44 3.31 -8.48 -6.89
C TYR A 44 2.16 -7.50 -7.02
N ARG A 45 0.95 -8.06 -7.19
CA ARG A 45 -0.28 -7.30 -7.33
C ARG A 45 -1.46 -8.13 -6.83
N GLU A 46 -2.28 -7.52 -5.98
CA GLU A 46 -3.39 -8.20 -5.32
C GLU A 46 -4.70 -7.45 -5.52
N ILE A 47 -5.82 -8.18 -5.55
CA ILE A 47 -7.17 -7.61 -5.59
C ILE A 47 -7.61 -7.29 -4.17
N ILE A 48 -7.87 -6.02 -3.88
CA ILE A 48 -8.26 -5.53 -2.53
C ILE A 48 -9.74 -5.15 -2.42
N ASN A 49 -10.43 -5.03 -3.55
CA ASN A 49 -11.89 -4.90 -3.62
C ASN A 49 -12.37 -5.32 -5.01
N LYS A 50 -13.52 -5.99 -5.07
CA LYS A 50 -14.25 -6.22 -6.32
C LYS A 50 -15.74 -6.07 -6.06
N THR A 51 -16.40 -5.16 -6.78
CA THR A 51 -17.83 -4.89 -6.59
C THR A 51 -18.49 -4.48 -7.90
N THR A 52 -19.80 -4.65 -7.98
CA THR A 52 -20.61 -4.22 -9.11
C THR A 52 -21.50 -3.07 -8.66
N ILE A 53 -21.48 -1.96 -9.39
CA ILE A 53 -22.20 -0.73 -9.03
C ILE A 53 -22.91 -0.17 -10.27
N LEU A 54 -24.16 0.21 -10.08
CA LEU A 54 -24.95 0.95 -11.06
C LEU A 54 -24.52 2.42 -11.06
N ILE A 55 -24.10 2.92 -12.22
CA ILE A 55 -23.97 4.36 -12.47
C ILE A 55 -25.25 4.86 -13.13
N ASN A 56 -26.01 5.71 -12.45
CA ASN A 56 -27.31 6.21 -12.91
C ASN A 56 -27.46 7.73 -12.83
N GLU A 57 -26.42 8.46 -12.41
CA GLU A 57 -26.43 9.92 -12.32
C GLU A 57 -25.11 10.53 -12.77
N ALA A 58 -25.16 11.83 -13.12
CA ALA A 58 -23.96 12.59 -13.43
C ALA A 58 -23.20 12.90 -12.14
N PHE A 59 -21.86 12.85 -12.19
CA PHE A 59 -20.97 13.17 -11.06
C PHE A 59 -21.19 12.29 -9.81
N GLN A 60 -21.67 11.05 -9.99
CA GLN A 60 -21.86 10.09 -8.91
C GLN A 60 -20.53 9.82 -8.17
N THR A 61 -20.54 9.94 -6.84
CA THR A 61 -19.40 9.57 -5.98
C THR A 61 -19.61 8.15 -5.46
N ILE A 62 -18.58 7.32 -5.58
CA ILE A 62 -18.63 5.90 -5.21
C ILE A 62 -17.56 5.63 -4.15
N SER A 63 -17.96 5.09 -3.00
CA SER A 63 -17.03 4.66 -1.95
C SER A 63 -16.79 3.15 -2.01
N LEU A 64 -15.52 2.76 -2.18
CA LEU A 64 -15.09 1.36 -2.22
C LEU A 64 -14.28 1.04 -0.95
N ILE A 65 -14.80 0.17 -0.10
CA ILE A 65 -14.09 -0.28 1.11
C ILE A 65 -13.12 -1.40 0.72
N CYS A 66 -11.82 -1.15 0.87
CA CYS A 66 -10.78 -2.09 0.48
C CYS A 66 -10.24 -2.87 1.68
N ASN A 67 -9.90 -4.14 1.45
CA ASN A 67 -9.34 -5.00 2.47
C ASN A 67 -7.83 -4.79 2.61
N VAL A 68 -7.46 -3.66 3.22
CA VAL A 68 -6.07 -3.20 3.36
C VAL A 68 -5.81 -2.83 4.82
N SER A 69 -4.69 -3.31 5.35
CA SER A 69 -4.15 -2.89 6.66
C SER A 69 -3.07 -1.83 6.44
N THR A 70 -2.91 -0.94 7.43
CA THR A 70 -1.81 0.03 7.46
C THR A 70 -0.97 -0.22 8.69
N ASN A 71 0.32 -0.50 8.48
CA ASN A 71 1.31 -0.59 9.54
C ASN A 71 2.18 0.67 9.48
N VAL A 72 2.38 1.30 10.62
CA VAL A 72 3.21 2.50 10.76
C VAL A 72 4.45 2.11 11.54
N PHE A 73 5.62 2.52 11.05
CA PHE A 73 6.89 2.30 11.70
C PHE A 73 7.48 3.64 12.11
N GLU A 74 8.08 3.67 13.29
CA GLU A 74 8.90 4.76 13.80
C GLU A 74 10.25 4.15 14.18
N ILE A 75 11.31 4.61 13.53
CA ILE A 75 12.67 4.08 13.71
C ILE A 75 13.51 5.14 14.42
N VAL A 76 14.04 4.78 15.58
CA VAL A 76 14.88 5.64 16.42
C VAL A 76 16.24 5.01 16.70
N ASP A 77 17.23 5.85 16.95
CA ASP A 77 18.56 5.44 17.40
C ASP A 77 18.59 5.08 18.90
N ILE A 78 19.77 4.67 19.37
CA ILE A 78 20.01 4.33 20.78
C ILE A 78 19.82 5.53 21.74
N ASP A 79 19.90 6.77 21.23
CA ASP A 79 19.65 8.00 21.99
C ASP A 79 18.16 8.43 21.91
N GLY A 80 17.32 7.66 21.22
CA GLY A 80 15.90 7.95 21.01
C GLY A 80 15.63 9.02 19.96
N LYS A 81 16.60 9.36 19.10
CA LYS A 81 16.41 10.31 17.99
C LYS A 81 15.94 9.59 16.72
N PRO A 82 15.10 10.23 15.89
CA PRO A 82 14.68 9.64 14.62
C PRO A 82 15.83 9.30 13.69
N VAL A 83 15.72 8.15 13.05
CA VAL A 83 16.57 7.75 11.92
C VAL A 83 15.97 8.35 10.65
N ASP A 84 16.56 9.42 10.14
CA ASP A 84 16.07 10.15 8.96
C ASP A 84 16.53 9.56 7.61
N THR A 85 17.32 8.48 7.64
CA THR A 85 17.83 7.80 6.45
C THR A 85 17.70 6.28 6.53
N GLY A 86 16.98 5.67 5.61
CA GLY A 86 16.84 4.22 5.52
C GLY A 86 15.52 3.78 4.90
N TRP A 87 15.22 2.50 5.04
CA TRP A 87 13.95 1.92 4.65
C TRP A 87 13.60 0.70 5.48
N VAL A 88 12.31 0.44 5.63
CA VAL A 88 11.79 -0.85 6.10
C VAL A 88 11.50 -1.71 4.87
N LEU A 89 12.14 -2.87 4.77
CA LEU A 89 11.76 -3.90 3.82
C LEU A 89 10.72 -4.79 4.49
N VAL A 90 9.53 -4.84 3.90
CA VAL A 90 8.43 -5.67 4.36
C VAL A 90 8.31 -6.85 3.41
N GLY A 91 8.31 -8.06 3.95
CA GLY A 91 8.15 -9.30 3.20
C GLY A 91 7.18 -10.25 3.89
N ASN A 92 7.13 -11.49 3.42
CA ASN A 92 6.47 -12.61 4.07
C ASN A 92 7.44 -13.79 4.14
N SER A 93 6.95 -15.03 4.27
CA SER A 93 7.81 -16.22 4.34
C SER A 93 8.54 -16.56 3.04
N THR A 94 8.11 -16.02 1.90
CA THR A 94 8.62 -16.38 0.57
C THR A 94 9.16 -15.19 -0.22
N ASP A 95 8.64 -13.98 0.02
CA ASP A 95 8.79 -12.86 -0.89
C ASP A 95 8.98 -11.53 -0.15
N ASP A 96 9.76 -10.63 -0.77
CA ASP A 96 9.78 -9.21 -0.41
C ASP A 96 8.58 -8.52 -1.07
N LEU A 97 7.77 -7.83 -0.27
CA LEU A 97 6.49 -7.25 -0.67
C LEU A 97 6.51 -5.74 -0.79
N GLN A 98 7.30 -5.00 -0.01
CA GLN A 98 7.38 -3.56 -0.14
C GLN A 98 8.67 -3.00 0.45
N LYS A 99 9.22 -1.99 -0.20
CA LYS A 99 10.29 -1.15 0.35
C LYS A 99 9.72 0.20 0.77
N CYS A 100 9.69 0.48 2.06
CA CYS A 100 9.10 1.67 2.66
C CYS A 100 10.21 2.61 3.15
N SER A 101 10.50 3.68 2.40
CA SER A 101 11.53 4.67 2.79
C SER A 101 11.11 5.44 4.02
N LEU A 102 12.07 5.72 4.91
CA LEU A 102 11.86 6.59 6.06
C LEU A 102 11.77 8.05 5.62
N ASP A 103 10.95 8.84 6.32
CA ASP A 103 10.96 10.29 6.23
C ASP A 103 11.93 10.93 7.24
N ASN A 104 11.98 12.26 7.29
CA ASN A 104 12.88 13.00 8.17
C ASN A 104 12.54 12.85 9.66
N ASP A 105 11.36 12.33 9.98
CA ASP A 105 10.91 12.03 11.34
C ASP A 105 11.11 10.54 11.68
N GLY A 106 11.85 9.81 10.83
CA GLY A 106 12.13 8.39 10.98
C GLY A 106 10.90 7.51 10.85
N GLN A 107 9.86 8.00 10.18
CA GLN A 107 8.60 7.29 10.02
C GLN A 107 8.45 6.72 8.62
N THR A 108 7.73 5.61 8.53
CA THR A 108 7.24 5.11 7.24
C THR A 108 5.96 4.31 7.39
N LYS A 109 5.29 4.05 6.27
CA LYS A 109 4.01 3.34 6.23
C LYS A 109 4.08 2.18 5.25
N PHE A 110 3.55 1.05 5.68
CA PHE A 110 3.32 -0.14 4.87
C PHE A 110 1.82 -0.37 4.75
N GLN A 111 1.34 -0.59 3.53
CA GLN A 111 -0.06 -0.85 3.26
C GLN A 111 -0.18 -2.09 2.36
N TRP A 112 -0.84 -3.13 2.86
CA TRP A 112 -1.07 -4.37 2.12
C TRP A 112 -2.33 -5.07 2.59
N LEU A 113 -2.57 -6.30 2.12
CA LEU A 113 -3.76 -7.08 2.44
C LEU A 113 -3.98 -7.23 3.96
N ASP A 114 -5.23 -7.05 4.39
CA ASP A 114 -5.67 -7.37 5.75
C ASP A 114 -6.27 -8.78 5.79
N ILE A 115 -5.43 -9.81 5.64
CA ILE A 115 -5.89 -11.21 5.71
C ILE A 115 -4.93 -12.08 6.53
N THR A 116 -5.49 -12.89 7.42
CA THR A 116 -4.82 -14.09 7.94
C THR A 116 -4.76 -15.14 6.82
N PRO A 117 -3.63 -15.87 6.64
CA PRO A 117 -2.48 -15.96 7.53
C PRO A 117 -1.26 -15.19 7.03
N TYR A 118 -1.39 -14.06 6.32
CA TYR A 118 -0.20 -13.31 5.88
C TYR A 118 0.55 -12.81 7.11
N GLN A 119 1.61 -13.55 7.46
CA GLN A 119 2.59 -13.15 8.45
C GLN A 119 3.61 -12.30 7.71
N TYR A 120 3.62 -11.01 8.03
CA TYR A 120 4.61 -10.10 7.49
C TYR A 120 5.89 -10.17 8.33
N ASN A 121 7.03 -10.19 7.65
CA ASN A 121 8.34 -10.05 8.23
C ASN A 121 8.86 -8.65 7.92
N TYR A 122 9.55 -8.02 8.88
CA TYR A 122 10.04 -6.65 8.75
C TYR A 122 11.54 -6.63 8.97
N THR A 123 12.28 -6.08 8.01
CA THR A 123 13.73 -5.87 8.10
C THR A 123 14.01 -4.40 7.93
N VAL A 124 14.62 -3.77 8.93
CA VAL A 124 15.01 -2.36 8.86
C VAL A 124 16.40 -2.26 8.26
N TYR A 125 16.52 -1.49 7.19
CA TYR A 125 17.79 -1.12 6.57
C TYR A 125 18.05 0.35 6.82
N TYR A 126 19.26 0.62 7.26
CA TYR A 126 19.70 1.97 7.58
C TYR A 126 20.72 2.44 6.52
N GLN A 127 20.68 3.72 6.13
CA GLN A 127 21.58 4.27 5.11
C GLN A 127 22.21 5.61 5.51
N ASP A 128 23.22 5.58 6.37
CA ASP A 128 24.16 6.69 6.60
C ASP A 128 25.58 6.12 6.57
N ASN A 129 26.49 6.86 5.96
CA ASN A 129 27.90 6.54 5.90
C ASN A 129 28.59 6.66 7.28
N ASN A 130 27.99 7.38 8.23
CA ASN A 130 28.53 7.59 9.58
C ASN A 130 28.00 6.62 10.63
N TYR A 131 26.97 5.83 10.31
CA TYR A 131 26.27 5.00 11.27
C TYR A 131 26.58 3.53 10.96
N ASN A 132 27.34 2.90 11.86
CA ASN A 132 27.72 1.51 11.75
C ASN A 132 27.29 0.77 13.03
N PRO A 133 26.04 0.30 13.13
CA PRO A 133 25.64 -0.52 14.25
C PRO A 133 25.95 -1.97 13.88
N ASN A 134 26.93 -2.58 14.55
CA ASN A 134 27.18 -4.01 14.37
C ASN A 134 26.02 -4.90 14.88
N VAL A 135 25.03 -4.36 15.61
CA VAL A 135 23.77 -5.02 15.98
C VAL A 135 22.72 -3.95 16.33
N ILE A 136 21.48 -4.07 15.83
CA ILE A 136 20.28 -3.41 16.40
C ILE A 136 19.37 -4.54 16.89
N GLU A 137 19.12 -4.63 18.19
CA GLU A 137 18.19 -5.59 18.79
C GLU A 137 16.79 -4.97 18.86
N ILE A 138 15.78 -5.70 18.39
CA ILE A 138 14.37 -5.32 18.55
C ILE A 138 13.92 -5.81 19.93
N LEU A 139 13.57 -4.89 20.83
CA LEU A 139 12.90 -5.22 22.08
C LEU A 139 11.41 -5.47 21.80
N ASN A 140 10.99 -6.72 21.95
CA ASN A 140 9.57 -7.07 21.98
C ASN A 140 9.00 -6.71 23.36
N SER A 141 8.00 -5.83 23.40
CA SER A 141 7.13 -5.61 24.56
C SER A 141 5.77 -6.24 24.36
#